data_AF-Q104M6-F1
#
_entry.id   AF-Q104M6-F1
#
_cell.length_a   1.000
_cell.length_b   1.000
_cell.length_c   1.000
_cell.angle_alpha   90.00
_cell.angle_beta   90.00
_cell.angle_gamma   90.00
#
_symmetry.space_group_name_H-M   'P 1'
#
loop_
_entity.id
_entity.type
_entity.pdbx_description
1 polymer ?
#
loop_
_entity_poly.entity_id
_entity_poly.type
_entity_poly.pdbx_seq_one_letter_code
_entity_poly.pdbx_strand_id
1 'polypeptide(L)' 'WMGLVLLGLLGGLQAAPEAQVSVQPNFQPDKFLGRWFSAGLASNSSWLQEKKAALSMCKSVVAPAADGGFNLTSTFLRK' A
#
# COMPACT_ATOMS: atom_id res chain seq x y z
N TRP A 1 7.85 36.34 17.75
CA TRP A 1 7.46 35.19 18.60
C TRP A 1 6.39 34.31 17.96
N MET A 2 5.34 34.86 17.34
CA MET A 2 4.24 34.06 16.75
C MET A 2 4.61 33.14 15.57
N GLY A 3 5.68 33.46 14.83
CA GLY A 3 6.13 32.64 13.68
C GLY A 3 6.75 31.29 14.06
N LEU A 4 7.40 31.21 15.24
CA LEU A 4 7.99 29.95 15.74
C LEU A 4 6.92 28.97 16.23
N VAL A 5 5.79 29.47 16.73
CA VAL A 5 4.65 28.64 17.14
C VAL A 5 4.00 27.98 15.93
N LEU A 6 3.86 28.70 14.82
CA LEU A 6 3.29 28.15 13.58
C LEU A 6 4.17 27.05 12.96
N LEU A 7 5.50 27.21 13.00
CA LEU A 7 6.45 26.17 12.57
C LEU A 7 6.40 24.93 13.47
N GLY A 8 6.18 25.12 14.79
CA GLY A 8 5.98 24.01 15.73
C GLY A 8 4.69 23.21 15.46
N LEU A 9 3.62 23.87 15.01
CA LEU A 9 2.39 23.19 14.58
C LEU A 9 2.56 22.43 13.26
N LEU A 10 3.35 22.96 12.31
CA LEU A 10 3.66 22.29 11.04
C LEU A 10 4.65 21.12 11.20
N GLY A 11 5.58 21.21 12.15
CA GLY A 11 6.51 20.13 12.51
C GLY A 11 5.85 18.95 13.24
N GLY A 12 4.57 19.09 13.61
CA GLY A 12 3.75 18.08 14.27
C GLY A 12 2.90 17.21 13.34
N LEU A 13 3.02 17.36 12.01
CA LEU A 13 2.55 16.35 11.05
C LEU A 13 3.48 15.12 11.10
N GLN A 14 3.62 14.52 12.28
CA GLN A 14 4.00 13.13 12.35
C GLN A 14 2.90 12.39 11.60
N ALA A 15 3.26 11.77 10.47
CA ALA A 15 2.45 10.68 9.91
C ALA A 15 2.04 9.81 11.10
N ALA A 16 0.74 9.59 11.29
CA ALA A 16 0.24 8.78 12.39
C ALA A 16 1.11 7.53 12.50
N PRO A 17 1.56 7.13 13.72
CA PRO A 17 2.39 5.95 13.86
C PRO A 17 1.71 4.82 13.09
N GLU A 18 2.42 4.24 12.12
CA GLU A 18 1.88 3.12 11.34
C GLU A 18 1.33 2.12 12.36
N ALA A 19 0.03 1.87 12.28
CA ALA A 19 -0.65 1.03 13.26
C ALA A 19 0.13 -0.30 13.37
N GLN A 20 0.27 -0.82 14.59
CA GLN A 20 0.87 -2.13 14.78
C GLN A 20 -0.06 -3.20 14.19
N VAL A 21 0.13 -3.53 12.92
CA VAL A 21 -0.63 -4.55 12.20
C VAL A 21 0.08 -5.89 12.35
N SER A 22 -0.68 -6.94 12.67
CA SER A 22 -0.13 -8.30 12.78
C SER A 22 0.41 -8.80 11.43
N VAL A 23 1.57 -9.46 11.47
CA VAL A 23 2.13 -10.18 10.33
C VAL A 23 1.63 -11.63 10.31
N GLN A 24 1.54 -12.25 9.13
CA GLN A 24 1.15 -13.65 9.01
C GLN A 24 2.18 -14.56 9.71
N PRO A 25 1.79 -15.34 10.73
CA PRO A 25 2.70 -16.27 11.39
C PRO A 25 3.17 -17.36 10.43
N ASN A 26 4.45 -17.76 10.55
CA ASN A 26 5.08 -18.79 9.71
C ASN A 26 4.83 -18.58 8.20
N PHE A 27 5.03 -17.35 7.74
CA PHE A 27 4.86 -17.01 6.34
C PHE A 27 5.78 -17.88 5.47
N GLN A 28 5.20 -18.53 4.46
CA GLN A 28 5.91 -19.39 3.51
C GLN A 28 5.98 -18.65 2.16
N PRO A 29 7.14 -18.03 1.82
CA PRO A 29 7.30 -17.22 0.61
C PRO A 29 6.91 -17.94 -0.68
N ASP A 30 7.28 -19.22 -0.79
CA ASP A 30 6.99 -20.06 -1.95
C ASP A 30 5.49 -20.29 -2.18
N LYS A 31 4.70 -20.33 -1.10
CA LYS A 31 3.24 -20.47 -1.16
C LYS A 31 2.52 -19.17 -1.52
N PHE A 32 3.19 -18.03 -1.38
CA PHE A 32 2.65 -16.72 -1.70
C PHE A 32 2.84 -16.33 -3.18
N LEU A 33 3.74 -17.01 -3.88
CA LEU A 33 4.03 -16.76 -5.30
C LEU A 33 2.82 -17.04 -6.19
N GLY A 34 2.82 -16.43 -7.38
CA GLY A 34 1.83 -16.68 -8.41
C GLY A 34 0.81 -15.57 -8.56
N ARG A 35 -0.40 -15.93 -8.98
CA ARG A 35 -1.44 -14.98 -9.41
C ARG A 35 -2.38 -14.63 -8.26
N TRP A 36 -2.57 -13.33 -8.06
CA TRP A 36 -3.53 -12.76 -7.13
C TRP A 36 -4.49 -11.80 -7.86
N PHE A 37 -5.65 -11.57 -7.27
CA PHE A 37 -6.61 -10.57 -7.73
C PHE A 37 -6.88 -9.57 -6.62
N SER A 38 -6.81 -8.27 -6.95
CA SER A 38 -7.21 -7.23 -6.00
C SER A 38 -8.73 -7.11 -5.97
N ALA A 39 -9.35 -7.90 -5.10
CA ALA A 39 -10.81 -7.95 -4.95
C ALA A 39 -11.38 -6.76 -4.17
N GLY A 40 -10.58 -6.13 -3.29
CA GLY A 40 -11.01 -5.01 -2.46
C GLY A 40 -9.86 -4.09 -2.08
N LEU A 41 -10.19 -2.81 -1.84
CA LEU A 41 -9.24 -1.76 -1.46
C LEU A 41 -9.87 -0.86 -0.40
N ALA A 42 -9.09 -0.54 0.63
CA ALA A 42 -9.40 0.45 1.66
C ALA A 42 -8.14 1.28 1.91
N SER A 43 -8.28 2.61 1.91
CA SER A 43 -7.17 3.54 2.11
C SER A 43 -7.69 4.88 2.61
N ASN A 44 -6.87 5.60 3.36
CA ASN A 44 -7.12 6.99 3.76
C ASN A 44 -6.71 8.01 2.67
N SER A 45 -6.08 7.57 1.59
CA SER A 45 -5.73 8.42 0.46
C SER A 45 -6.98 8.80 -0.33
N SER A 46 -7.32 10.10 -0.33
CA SER A 46 -8.43 10.63 -1.13
C SER A 46 -8.28 10.28 -2.61
N TRP A 47 -7.07 10.41 -3.16
CA TRP A 47 -6.78 10.04 -4.54
C TRP A 47 -7.09 8.55 -4.82
N LEU A 48 -6.70 7.63 -3.93
CA LEU A 48 -6.99 6.21 -4.16
C LEU A 48 -8.47 5.88 -3.99
N GLN A 49 -9.17 6.57 -3.08
CA GLN A 49 -10.62 6.45 -2.94
C GLN A 49 -11.34 6.91 -4.21
N GLU A 50 -10.93 8.03 -4.81
CA GLU A 50 -11.48 8.52 -6.08
C GLU A 50 -11.17 7.56 -7.24
N LYS A 51 -9.93 7.08 -7.34
CA LYS A 51 -9.53 6.15 -8.40
C LYS A 51 -10.18 4.79 -8.24
N LYS A 52 -10.48 4.33 -7.02
CA LYS A 52 -11.17 3.06 -6.76
C LYS A 52 -12.46 2.92 -7.58
N ALA A 53 -13.24 3.99 -7.73
CA ALA A 53 -14.47 3.97 -8.52
C ALA A 53 -14.23 3.72 -10.02
N ALA A 54 -13.05 4.08 -10.53
CA ALA A 54 -12.64 3.86 -11.91
C ALA A 54 -11.80 2.58 -12.11
N LEU A 55 -11.40 1.91 -11.03
CA LEU A 55 -10.58 0.70 -11.09
C LEU A 55 -11.46 -0.53 -11.33
N SER A 56 -11.18 -1.25 -12.43
CA SER A 56 -11.64 -2.64 -12.58
C SER A 56 -10.75 -3.56 -11.76
N MET A 57 -11.27 -4.73 -11.36
CA MET A 57 -10.49 -5.75 -10.65
C MET A 57 -9.15 -5.99 -11.37
N CYS A 58 -8.04 -5.78 -10.66
CA CYS A 58 -6.71 -5.92 -11.24
C CYS A 58 -6.10 -7.28 -10.88
N LYS A 59 -5.32 -7.81 -11.82
CA LYS A 59 -4.54 -9.04 -11.64
C LYS A 59 -3.14 -8.64 -11.20
N SER A 60 -2.63 -9.27 -10.17
CA SER A 60 -1.23 -9.13 -9.74
C SER A 60 -0.50 -10.45 -9.85
N VAL A 61 0.77 -10.42 -10.22
CA VAL A 61 1.66 -11.59 -10.22
C VAL A 61 2.81 -11.29 -9.26
N VAL A 62 3.00 -12.20 -8.30
CA VAL A 62 4.10 -12.19 -7.34
C VAL A 62 5.15 -13.18 -7.84
N ALA A 63 6.36 -12.69 -8.09
CA ALA A 63 7.51 -13.47 -8.50
C ALA A 63 8.68 -13.23 -7.54
N PRO A 64 9.60 -14.20 -7.37
CA PRO A 64 10.80 -14.00 -6.57
C PRO A 64 11.71 -12.93 -7.22
N ALA A 65 12.35 -12.12 -6.39
CA ALA A 65 13.42 -11.20 -6.81
C ALA A 65 14.79 -11.74 -6.39
N ALA A 66 15.85 -11.29 -7.08
CA ALA A 66 17.21 -11.79 -6.86
C ALA A 66 17.80 -11.38 -5.49
N ASP A 67 17.26 -10.33 -4.88
CA ASP A 67 17.65 -9.79 -3.58
C ASP A 67 16.94 -10.48 -2.40
N GLY A 68 16.16 -11.54 -2.67
CA GLY A 68 15.34 -12.21 -1.67
C GLY A 68 13.99 -11.54 -1.40
N GLY A 69 13.67 -10.46 -2.12
CA GLY A 69 12.36 -9.82 -2.11
C GLY A 69 11.37 -10.43 -3.12
N PHE A 70 10.33 -9.68 -3.43
CA PHE A 70 9.34 -10.04 -4.45
C PHE A 70 9.18 -8.95 -5.51
N ASN A 71 9.06 -9.39 -6.76
CA ASN A 71 8.57 -8.56 -7.86
C ASN A 71 7.05 -8.67 -7.92
N LEU A 72 6.34 -7.57 -7.63
CA LEU A 72 4.89 -7.48 -7.73
C LEU A 72 4.51 -6.72 -9.00
N THR A 73 3.95 -7.42 -9.99
CA THR A 73 3.45 -6.80 -11.22
C THR A 73 1.92 -6.77 -11.22
N SER A 74 1.33 -5.58 -11.20
CA SER A 74 -0.12 -5.40 -11.23
C SER A 74 -0.59 -4.90 -12.60
N THR A 75 -1.51 -5.62 -13.23
CA THR A 75 -2.14 -5.27 -14.50
C THR A 75 -3.59 -4.83 -14.25
N PHE A 76 -3.90 -3.60 -14.63
CA PHE A 76 -5.23 -3.01 -14.53
C PHE A 76 -5.71 -2.55 -15.90
N LEU A 77 -7.02 -2.62 -16.12
CA LEU A 77 -7.64 -2.00 -17.29
C LEU A 77 -7.77 -0.50 -17.02
N ARG A 78 -7.21 0.31 -17.90
CA ARG A 78 -7.41 1.76 -17.91
C ARG A 78 -8.40 2.09 -19.02
N LYS A 79 -9.54 2.67 -18.64
CA LYS A 79 -10.49 3.25 -19.59
C LYS A 79 -10.11 4.70 -19.90
#